data_AF-A0A7V1U631-F1
#
_entry.id   AF-A0A7V1U631-F1
#
_cell.length_a   1.000
_cell.length_b   1.000
_cell.length_c   1.000
_cell.angle_alpha   90.00
_cell.angle_beta   90.00
_cell.angle_gamma   90.00
#
_symmetry.space_group_name_H-M   'P 1'
#
loop_
_entity.id
_entity.type
_entity.pdbx_description
1 polymer ?
#
loop_
_entity_poly.entity_id
_entity_poly.type
_entity_poly.pdbx_seq_one_letter_code
_entity_poly.pdbx_strand_id
1 'polypeptide(L)'
;LDLPEPWEVLPALGRALEPGGVLCAYLPTTVQVQELVLALPAGGFEHLETLEVLRRTWHVAERSVRPDHRMVGHTGFLTVARRLAASGSPTGADAVDV
;
A
#
# COMPACT_ATOMS: atom_id res chain seq x y z
N LEU A 1 2.98 -7.28 2.72
CA LEU A 1 1.78 -8.10 2.94
C LEU A 1 1.48 -8.82 1.63
N ASP A 2 1.39 -10.13 1.67
CA ASP A 2 1.18 -10.97 0.48
C ASP A 2 0.26 -12.12 0.88
N LEU A 3 -1.04 -11.88 0.77
CA LEU A 3 -2.12 -12.79 1.13
C LEU A 3 -3.22 -12.67 0.07
N PRO A 4 -4.05 -13.72 -0.14
CA PRO A 4 -5.18 -13.65 -1.06
C PRO A 4 -6.20 -12.56 -0.69
N GLU A 5 -6.44 -12.39 0.61
CA GLU A 5 -7.48 -11.51 1.18
C GLU A 5 -6.84 -10.58 2.23
N PRO A 6 -6.00 -9.60 1.82
CA PRO A 6 -5.24 -8.78 2.75
C PRO A 6 -6.09 -7.84 3.62
N TRP A 7 -7.35 -7.58 3.25
CA TRP A 7 -8.28 -6.76 4.04
C TRP A 7 -8.69 -7.43 5.36
N GLU A 8 -8.74 -8.77 5.42
CA GLU A 8 -9.14 -9.52 6.62
C GLU A 8 -8.16 -9.33 7.79
N VAL A 9 -6.90 -9.03 7.49
CA VAL A 9 -5.84 -8.87 8.50
C VAL A 9 -5.59 -7.43 8.91
N LEU A 10 -6.31 -6.45 8.35
CA LEU A 10 -6.15 -5.03 8.71
C LEU A 10 -6.33 -4.75 10.21
N PRO A 11 -7.28 -5.36 10.94
CA PRO A 11 -7.39 -5.16 12.39
C PRO A 11 -6.15 -5.67 13.15
N ALA A 12 -5.57 -6.79 12.71
CA ALA A 12 -4.34 -7.33 13.31
C ALA A 12 -3.14 -6.43 13.01
N LEU A 13 -3.02 -5.96 11.76
CA LEU A 13 -1.97 -5.01 11.36
C LEU A 13 -2.08 -3.67 12.09
N GLY A 14 -3.30 -3.17 12.30
CA GLY A 14 -3.54 -1.92 13.02
C GLY A 14 -3.10 -1.95 14.49
N ARG A 15 -3.01 -3.14 15.10
CA ARG A 15 -2.45 -3.36 16.45
C ARG A 15 -0.94 -3.64 16.44
N ALA A 16 -0.42 -4.19 15.34
CA ALA A 16 0.99 -4.56 15.23
C ALA A 16 1.89 -3.41 14.74
N LEU A 17 1.32 -2.45 14.01
CA LEU A 17 2.04 -1.29 13.47
C LEU A 17 1.90 -0.09 14.39
N GLU A 18 3.02 0.56 14.67
CA GLU A 18 3.06 1.88 15.29
C GLU A 18 2.41 2.95 14.40
N PRO A 19 1.94 4.08 14.97
CA PRO A 19 1.53 5.24 14.20
C PRO A 19 2.61 5.67 13.19
N GLY A 20 2.22 5.90 11.94
CA GLY A 20 3.11 6.20 10.81
C GLY A 20 3.75 4.97 10.16
N GLY A 21 3.53 3.76 10.71
CA GLY A 21 3.97 2.50 10.14
C GLY A 21 3.49 2.30 8.70
N VAL A 22 4.31 1.65 7.87
CA VAL A 22 4.02 1.43 6.45
C VAL A 22 3.38 0.07 6.25
N LEU A 23 2.20 0.06 5.63
CA LEU A 23 1.69 -1.12 4.95
C LEU A 23 2.13 -1.07 3.50
N CYS A 24 2.68 -2.17 2.99
CA CYS A 24 2.89 -2.40 1.56
C CYS A 24 2.32 -3.77 1.22
N ALA A 25 1.38 -3.84 0.30
CA ALA A 25 0.70 -5.05 -0.13
C ALA A 25 0.98 -5.35 -1.61
N TYR A 26 1.31 -6.59 -1.91
CA TYR A 26 1.42 -7.09 -3.28
C TYR A 26 0.11 -7.73 -3.70
N LEU A 27 -0.43 -7.35 -4.86
CA LEU A 27 -1.76 -7.74 -5.31
C LEU A 27 -1.76 -8.13 -6.79
N PRO A 28 -2.13 -9.37 -7.16
CA PRO A 28 -2.08 -9.81 -8.55
C PRO A 28 -3.28 -9.34 -9.40
N THR A 29 -4.34 -8.80 -8.81
CA THR A 29 -5.54 -8.40 -9.56
C THR A 29 -6.04 -7.01 -9.17
N THR A 30 -6.70 -6.34 -10.11
CA THR A 30 -7.33 -5.03 -9.86
C THR A 30 -8.51 -5.11 -8.90
N VAL A 31 -9.20 -6.24 -8.83
CA VAL A 31 -10.28 -6.47 -7.86
C VAL A 31 -9.73 -6.47 -6.43
N GLN A 32 -8.63 -7.18 -6.19
CA GLN A 32 -7.98 -7.17 -4.87
C GLN A 32 -7.43 -5.79 -4.50
N VAL A 33 -6.91 -5.03 -5.47
CA VAL A 33 -6.53 -3.62 -5.27
C VAL A 33 -7.73 -2.81 -4.78
N GLN A 34 -8.85 -2.91 -5.48
CA GLN A 34 -10.06 -2.17 -5.12
C GLN A 34 -10.56 -2.55 -3.72
N GLU A 35 -10.64 -3.84 -3.42
CA GLU A 35 -11.11 -4.33 -2.12
C GLU A 35 -10.21 -3.85 -0.98
N LEU A 36 -8.88 -3.95 -1.14
CA LEU A 36 -7.96 -3.46 -0.12
C LEU A 36 -8.08 -1.93 0.06
N VAL A 37 -8.07 -1.17 -1.04
CA VAL A 37 -8.14 0.30 -0.99
C VAL A 37 -9.42 0.79 -0.30
N LEU A 38 -10.55 0.13 -0.54
CA LEU A 38 -11.81 0.47 0.12
C LEU A 38 -11.84 0.09 1.61
N ALA A 39 -11.13 -0.98 2.01
CA ALA A 39 -11.07 -1.43 3.40
C ALA A 39 -10.09 -0.61 4.28
N LEU A 40 -9.04 -0.04 3.68
CA LEU A 40 -7.95 0.64 4.39
C LEU A 40 -8.39 1.79 5.32
N PRO A 41 -9.31 2.71 4.92
CA PRO A 41 -9.76 3.78 5.80
C PRO A 41 -10.39 3.27 7.10
N ALA A 42 -11.26 2.24 7.01
CA ALA A 42 -11.88 1.62 8.17
C ALA A 42 -10.85 0.87 9.05
N GLY A 43 -9.77 0.38 8.44
CA GLY A 43 -8.62 -0.18 9.14
C GLY A 43 -7.69 0.85 9.81
N GLY A 44 -7.98 2.15 9.68
CA GLY A 44 -7.15 3.22 10.24
C GLY A 44 -5.86 3.45 9.48
N PHE A 45 -5.91 3.37 8.15
CA PHE A 45 -4.81 3.68 7.24
C PHE A 45 -5.14 4.84 6.31
N GLU A 46 -4.14 5.63 5.94
CA GLU A 46 -4.23 6.79 5.05
C GLU A 46 -3.01 6.89 4.11
N HIS A 47 -2.87 8.01 3.37
CA HIS A 47 -1.78 8.23 2.40
C HIS A 47 -1.64 7.06 1.41
N LEU A 48 -2.76 6.67 0.81
CA LEU A 48 -2.84 5.51 -0.06
C LEU A 48 -2.21 5.80 -1.41
N GLU A 49 -1.36 4.90 -1.87
CA GLU A 49 -0.79 4.90 -3.22
C GLU A 49 -0.91 3.48 -3.79
N THR A 50 -1.25 3.35 -5.07
CA THR A 50 -1.14 2.07 -5.78
C THR A 50 -0.37 2.27 -7.07
N LEU A 51 0.60 1.40 -7.31
CA LEU A 51 1.46 1.44 -8.49
C LEU A 51 1.65 0.06 -9.09
N GLU A 52 1.95 0.04 -10.38
CA GLU A 52 2.44 -1.12 -11.12
C GLU A 52 3.77 -0.75 -11.77
N VAL A 53 4.70 -1.69 -11.85
CA VAL A 53 6.00 -1.50 -12.51
C VAL A 53 6.05 -2.31 -13.80
N LEU A 54 6.18 -1.62 -14.93
CA LEU A 54 6.46 -2.21 -16.23
C LEU A 54 7.97 -2.20 -16.52
N ARG A 55 8.61 -3.36 -16.38
CA ARG A 55 10.04 -3.51 -16.72
C ARG A 55 10.23 -3.79 -18.21
N ARG A 56 10.61 -2.76 -18.97
CA ARG A 56 10.90 -2.87 -20.41
C ARG A 56 12.39 -2.79 -20.69
N THR A 57 12.96 -3.88 -21.20
CA THR A 57 14.38 -3.96 -21.59
C THR A 57 14.60 -3.43 -23.00
N TRP A 58 15.83 -2.97 -23.26
CA TRP A 58 16.26 -2.37 -24.51
C TRP A 58 17.46 -3.11 -25.07
N HIS A 59 17.41 -3.39 -26.37
CA HIS A 59 18.55 -3.83 -27.14
C HIS A 59 19.36 -2.60 -27.58
N VAL A 60 20.62 -2.53 -27.15
CA VAL A 60 21.53 -1.43 -27.46
C VAL A 60 22.77 -1.98 -28.17
N ALA A 61 22.99 -1.54 -29.41
CA ALA A 61 24.15 -1.87 -30.23
C ALA A 61 24.60 -0.64 -31.05
N GLU A 62 25.83 -0.66 -31.57
CA GLU A 62 26.48 0.47 -32.26
C GLU A 62 25.60 1.18 -33.30
N ARG A 63 24.80 0.41 -34.06
CA ARG A 63 23.94 0.93 -35.14
C ARG A 63 22.45 0.68 -34.91
N SER A 64 22.05 0.26 -33.71
CA SER A 64 20.65 -0.05 -33.41
C SER A 64 20.34 0.09 -31.92
N VAL A 65 19.35 0.94 -31.61
CA VAL A 65 18.78 1.09 -30.27
C VAL A 65 17.29 0.93 -30.38
N ARG A 66 16.73 -0.09 -29.71
CA ARG A 66 15.30 -0.38 -29.75
C ARG A 66 14.86 -1.16 -28.51
N PRO A 67 13.58 -1.08 -28.12
CA PRO A 67 13.04 -1.96 -27.10
C PRO A 67 13.05 -3.43 -27.57
N ASP A 68 13.04 -4.34 -26.61
CA ASP A 68 12.82 -5.76 -26.91
C ASP A 68 11.42 -6.02 -27.48
N HIS A 69 11.31 -7.05 -28.33
CA HIS A 69 10.07 -7.39 -29.03
C HIS A 69 8.99 -7.96 -28.10
N ARG A 70 9.39 -8.50 -26.95
CA ARG A 70 8.48 -9.07 -25.94
C ARG A 70 8.90 -8.59 -24.57
N MET A 71 7.91 -8.40 -23.71
CA MET A 71 8.10 -8.09 -22.29
C MET A 71 7.05 -8.81 -21.46
N VAL A 72 7.29 -8.89 -20.15
CA VAL A 72 6.24 -9.24 -19.18
C VAL A 72 5.31 -8.04 -19.08
N GLY A 73 4.05 -8.21 -19.51
CA GLY A 73 3.07 -7.12 -19.59
C GLY A 73 2.38 -6.81 -18.27
N HIS A 74 2.46 -7.71 -17.29
CA HIS A 74 1.88 -7.56 -15.96
C HIS A 74 2.60 -8.48 -14.99
N THR A 75 2.83 -8.02 -13.77
CA THR A 75 3.35 -8.85 -12.67
C THR A 75 2.37 -8.82 -11.50
N GLY A 76 2.08 -7.60 -11.03
CA GLY A 76 1.16 -7.32 -9.94
C GLY A 76 1.23 -5.84 -9.58
N PHE A 77 0.36 -5.43 -8.66
CA PHE A 77 0.28 -4.10 -8.10
C PHE A 77 0.94 -4.07 -6.72
N LEU A 78 1.45 -2.89 -6.36
CA LEU A 78 1.86 -2.57 -5.00
C LEU A 78 0.93 -1.49 -4.47
N THR A 79 0.20 -1.79 -3.40
CA THR A 79 -0.60 -0.80 -2.66
C THR A 79 0.11 -0.47 -1.35
N VAL A 80 0.39 0.81 -1.14
CA VAL A 80 1.09 1.33 0.04
C VAL A 80 0.14 2.24 0.81
N ALA A 81 0.20 2.17 2.14
CA ALA A 81 -0.55 3.07 3.02
C ALA A 81 0.19 3.28 4.35
N ARG A 82 -0.19 4.31 5.10
CA ARG A 82 0.36 4.68 6.41
C ARG A 82 -0.64 4.44 7.52
N ARG A 83 -0.21 3.83 8.62
CA ARG A 83 -1.01 3.64 9.84
C ARG A 83 -1.27 4.98 10.51
N LEU A 84 -2.52 5.30 10.79
CA LEU A 84 -2.89 6.46 11.60
C LEU A 84 -2.53 6.27 13.07
N ALA A 85 -2.26 7.36 13.77
CA ALA A 85 -2.33 7.33 15.23
C ALA A 85 -3.75 6.93 15.67
N ALA A 86 -3.88 6.17 16.75
CA ALA A 86 -5.17 6.09 17.42
C ALA A 86 -5.57 7.53 17.78
N SER A 87 -6.79 7.95 17.43
CA SER A 87 -7.30 9.24 17.90
C SER A 87 -7.26 9.17 19.42
N GLY A 88 -6.35 9.93 20.03
CA GLY A 88 -6.28 10.04 21.48
C GLY A 88 -7.67 10.40 21.97
N SER A 89 -8.17 9.69 22.98
CA SER A 89 -9.23 10.24 23.82
C SER A 89 -8.82 11.66 24.21
N PRO A 90 -9.70 12.67 24.19
CA PRO A 90 -9.34 13.98 24.70
C PRO A 90 -8.83 13.77 26.12
N THR A 91 -7.55 14.02 26.34
CA THR A 91 -6.97 13.95 27.68
C THR A 91 -7.65 15.05 28.47
N GLY A 92 -8.65 14.68 29.27
CA GLY A 92 -9.19 15.54 30.30
C GLY A 92 -8.10 15.77 31.34
N ALA A 93 -7.30 16.81 31.14
CA ALA A 93 -6.33 17.29 32.12
C ALA A 93 -6.08 18.81 32.02
N ASP A 94 -7.03 19.58 31.48
CA ASP A 94 -7.14 21.04 31.69
C ASP A 94 -8.37 21.36 32.57
N ALA A 95 -8.55 20.57 33.65
CA ALA A 95 -9.51 20.87 34.69
C ALA A 95 -8.79 21.47 35.91
N VAL A 96 -8.77 22.81 35.92
CA VAL A 96 -8.80 23.71 37.09
C VAL A 96 -7.61 23.64 38.06
N ASP A 97 -6.76 24.66 37.98
CA ASP A 97 -6.07 25.22 39.15
C ASP A 97 -5.93 26.75 38.98
N VAL A 98 -7.03 27.48 39.22
CA VAL A 98 -7.08 28.90 39.67
C VAL A 98 -8.34 29.09 40.51
#